data_AF-A0A9D7TAX9-F1
#
_entry.id   AF-A0A9D7TAX9-F1
#
_cell.length_a   1.000
_cell.length_b   1.000
_cell.length_c   1.000
_cell.angle_alpha   90.00
_cell.angle_beta   90.00
_cell.angle_gamma   90.00
#
_symmetry.space_group_name_H-M   'P 1'
#
loop_
_entity.id
_entity.type
_entity.pdbx_description
1 polymer ?
#
loop_
_entity_poly.entity_id
_entity_poly.type
_entity_poly.pdbx_seq_one_letter_code
_entity_poly.pdbx_strand_id
1 'polypeptide(L)'
;MGPAQQQSWLALLDLYEKVNSEWTLIGGQLVHLHCAERGGSPARPTNDADTVVDIRASPQMLARFTGAMQELGFTPETSGDGIQHRWRRDLAQIDVLIPEGVGERAAARVGAGGAPTISAPGTTQALRRSESLAVKVGDRTGTVLRPSLVGALIGKAAARTEIAADRAVSRHCVDFVALAHLVSAQDFRLADLTKRDRSRLHRMIACCRKDSSALAVDDATEALDRLERAVTLNG
;
A
#
# COMPACT_ATOMS: atom_id res chain seq x y z
N MET A 1 -15.44 -9.84 6.37
CA MET A 1 -14.66 -8.70 6.92
C MET A 1 -14.93 -8.64 8.42
N GLY A 2 -13.88 -8.54 9.25
CA GLY A 2 -14.04 -8.40 10.71
C GLY A 2 -14.32 -6.95 11.14
N PRO A 3 -14.76 -6.70 12.39
CA PRO A 3 -15.15 -5.36 12.86
C PRO A 3 -14.05 -4.30 12.73
N ALA A 4 -12.81 -4.62 13.12
CA ALA A 4 -11.68 -3.68 13.02
C ALA A 4 -11.38 -3.32 11.56
N GLN A 5 -11.35 -4.32 10.67
CA GLN A 5 -11.18 -4.11 9.23
C GLN A 5 -12.30 -3.21 8.67
N GLN A 6 -13.55 -3.47 9.05
CA GLN A 6 -14.70 -2.67 8.60
C GLN A 6 -14.60 -1.22 9.07
N GLN A 7 -14.22 -0.96 10.32
CA GLN A 7 -14.05 0.40 10.82
C GLN A 7 -12.91 1.15 10.13
N SER A 8 -11.78 0.48 9.85
CA SER A 8 -10.68 1.06 9.07
C SER A 8 -11.14 1.43 7.65
N TRP A 9 -11.93 0.57 7.00
CA TRP A 9 -12.49 0.86 5.68
C TRP A 9 -13.48 2.03 5.68
N LEU A 10 -14.42 2.07 6.62
CA LEU A 10 -15.35 3.20 6.75
C LEU A 10 -14.61 4.52 6.99
N ALA A 11 -13.53 4.49 7.77
CA ALA A 11 -12.67 5.64 7.99
C ALA A 11 -11.93 6.10 6.72
N LEU A 12 -11.51 5.19 5.85
CA LEU A 12 -10.93 5.56 4.55
C LEU A 12 -11.95 6.28 3.66
N LEU A 13 -13.23 5.90 3.70
CA LEU A 13 -14.29 6.60 2.98
C LEU A 13 -14.52 8.00 3.54
N ASP A 14 -14.58 8.14 4.87
CA ASP A 14 -14.67 9.44 5.55
C ASP A 14 -13.47 10.34 5.19
N LEU A 15 -12.27 9.77 5.16
CA LEU A 15 -11.05 10.50 4.81
C LEU A 15 -11.06 10.98 3.36
N TYR A 16 -11.56 10.17 2.43
CA TYR A 16 -11.69 10.59 1.03
C TYR A 16 -12.65 11.77 0.88
N GLU A 17 -13.75 11.81 1.64
CA GLU A 17 -14.69 12.95 1.63
C GLU A 17 -14.04 14.26 2.10
N LYS A 18 -13.06 14.18 3.02
CA LYS A 18 -12.30 15.33 3.53
C LYS A 18 -11.10 15.70 2.66
N VAL A 19 -10.41 14.70 2.12
CA VAL A 19 -9.18 14.82 1.33
C VAL A 19 -9.27 13.82 0.17
N ASN A 20 -9.65 14.29 -1.01
CA ASN A 20 -9.98 13.44 -2.16
C ASN A 20 -8.83 13.20 -3.15
N SER A 21 -7.62 13.69 -2.85
CA SER A 21 -6.45 13.62 -3.73
C SER A 21 -5.14 13.57 -2.92
N GLU A 22 -4.03 13.29 -3.61
CA GLU A 22 -2.66 13.39 -3.06
C GLU A 22 -2.34 12.43 -1.90
N TRP A 23 -3.06 11.30 -1.86
CA TRP A 23 -2.69 10.14 -1.06
C TRP A 23 -3.13 8.87 -1.78
N THR A 24 -2.68 7.71 -1.30
CA THR A 24 -3.17 6.43 -1.82
C THR A 24 -3.09 5.33 -0.76
N LEU A 25 -4.00 4.36 -0.85
CA LEU A 25 -4.00 3.13 -0.06
C LEU A 25 -2.83 2.24 -0.49
N ILE A 26 -2.13 1.68 0.49
CA ILE A 26 -1.03 0.72 0.31
C ILE A 26 -1.23 -0.47 1.25
N GLY A 27 -0.18 -1.28 1.44
CA GLY A 27 -0.17 -2.29 2.50
C GLY A 27 -1.11 -3.48 2.26
N GLY A 28 -1.67 -4.02 3.34
CA GLY A 28 -2.46 -5.25 3.31
C GLY A 28 -3.86 -5.06 2.70
N GLN A 29 -4.56 -3.98 3.08
CA GLN A 29 -5.91 -3.72 2.58
C GLN A 29 -5.94 -3.45 1.08
N LEU A 30 -4.87 -2.87 0.53
CA LEU A 30 -4.72 -2.74 -0.92
C LEU A 30 -4.78 -4.11 -1.63
N VAL A 31 -4.16 -5.13 -1.06
CA VAL A 31 -4.18 -6.49 -1.63
C VAL A 31 -5.59 -7.06 -1.56
N HIS A 32 -6.25 -6.91 -0.41
CA HIS A 32 -7.64 -7.35 -0.23
C HIS A 32 -8.58 -6.69 -1.23
N LEU A 33 -8.38 -5.39 -1.47
CA LEU A 33 -9.15 -4.63 -2.45
C LEU A 33 -8.98 -5.19 -3.85
N HIS A 34 -7.73 -5.38 -4.31
CA HIS A 34 -7.45 -5.97 -5.64
C HIS A 34 -8.02 -7.38 -5.78
N CYS A 35 -7.93 -8.21 -4.73
CA CYS A 35 -8.57 -9.53 -4.70
C CYS A 35 -10.09 -9.39 -4.91
N ALA A 36 -10.76 -8.50 -4.17
CA ALA A 36 -12.20 -8.28 -4.31
C ALA A 36 -12.58 -7.75 -5.70
N GLU A 37 -11.82 -6.81 -6.27
CA GLU A 37 -12.03 -6.26 -7.62
C GLU A 37 -11.94 -7.33 -8.72
N ARG A 38 -11.10 -8.35 -8.53
CA ARG A 38 -10.76 -9.37 -9.55
C ARG A 38 -11.36 -10.75 -9.25
N GLY A 39 -12.21 -10.86 -8.24
CA GLY A 39 -12.83 -12.14 -7.84
C GLY A 39 -11.86 -13.15 -7.21
N GLY A 40 -10.70 -12.69 -6.73
CA GLY A 40 -9.73 -13.50 -5.99
C GLY A 40 -9.98 -13.49 -4.47
N SER A 41 -9.17 -14.26 -3.75
CA SER A 41 -9.19 -14.30 -2.28
C SER A 41 -7.87 -13.81 -1.69
N PRO A 42 -7.89 -12.99 -0.63
CA PRO A 42 -6.66 -12.58 0.03
C PRO A 42 -6.02 -13.76 0.76
N ALA A 43 -4.70 -13.89 0.65
CA ALA A 43 -3.96 -15.02 1.24
C ALA A 43 -3.84 -14.97 2.78
N ARG A 44 -4.16 -13.84 3.42
CA ARG A 44 -4.12 -13.66 4.88
C ARG A 44 -5.07 -12.56 5.35
N PRO A 45 -5.53 -12.58 6.61
CA PRO A 45 -6.27 -11.46 7.19
C PRO A 45 -5.38 -10.21 7.40
N THR A 46 -6.02 -9.04 7.41
CA THR A 46 -5.41 -7.74 7.74
C THR A 46 -6.51 -6.80 8.26
N ASN A 47 -6.25 -6.04 9.32
CA ASN A 47 -7.27 -5.23 10.01
C ASN A 47 -7.01 -3.72 9.89
N ASP A 48 -5.74 -3.37 9.96
CA ASP A 48 -5.19 -2.06 9.74
C ASP A 48 -5.18 -1.69 8.27
N ALA A 49 -5.31 -0.40 7.99
CA ALA A 49 -5.09 0.19 6.68
C ALA A 49 -3.79 0.99 6.68
N ASP A 50 -3.13 1.06 5.53
CA ASP A 50 -1.89 1.79 5.36
C ASP A 50 -2.09 2.81 4.23
N THR A 51 -1.70 4.05 4.45
CA THR A 51 -1.75 5.11 3.43
C THR A 51 -0.39 5.74 3.25
N VAL A 52 -0.18 6.35 2.09
CA VAL A 52 0.95 7.24 1.84
C VAL A 52 0.43 8.56 1.29
N VAL A 53 0.96 9.67 1.82
CA VAL A 53 0.59 11.04 1.40
C VAL A 53 1.67 11.64 0.49
N ASP A 54 1.27 12.36 -0.55
CA ASP A 54 2.19 12.94 -1.52
C ASP A 54 2.76 14.30 -1.06
N ILE A 55 3.76 14.23 -0.18
CA ILE A 55 4.45 15.44 0.28
C ILE A 55 5.40 16.07 -0.75
N ARG A 56 5.58 15.43 -1.92
CA ARG A 56 6.35 16.00 -3.03
C ARG A 56 5.48 16.91 -3.88
N ALA A 57 4.27 16.45 -4.22
CA ALA A 57 3.28 17.28 -4.89
C ALA A 57 2.80 18.40 -3.96
N SER A 58 2.50 18.07 -2.71
CA SER A 58 1.96 19.02 -1.73
C SER A 58 2.75 19.00 -0.41
N PRO A 59 3.67 19.93 -0.19
CA PRO A 59 4.51 20.00 1.01
C PRO A 59 3.77 19.92 2.37
N GLN A 60 2.53 20.41 2.43
CA GLN A 60 1.67 20.41 3.62
C GLN A 60 0.76 19.17 3.71
N MET A 61 0.87 18.21 2.80
CA MET A 61 -0.08 17.10 2.69
C MET A 61 -0.12 16.22 3.94
N LEU A 62 1.03 16.00 4.59
CA LEU A 62 1.05 15.27 5.86
C LEU A 62 0.21 15.98 6.93
N ALA A 63 0.38 17.29 7.12
CA ALA A 63 -0.39 18.07 8.09
C ALA A 63 -1.87 18.14 7.75
N ARG A 64 -2.23 18.36 6.46
CA ARG A 64 -3.62 18.37 6.01
C ARG A 64 -4.32 17.02 6.19
N PHE A 65 -3.67 15.92 5.79
CA PHE A 65 -4.24 14.58 5.91
C PHE A 65 -4.46 14.20 7.38
N THR A 66 -3.44 14.38 8.21
CA THR A 66 -3.52 14.07 9.64
C THR A 66 -4.43 15.03 10.42
N GLY A 67 -4.59 16.28 9.97
CA GLY A 67 -5.60 17.20 10.49
C GLY A 67 -7.02 16.70 10.22
N ALA A 68 -7.30 16.22 9.00
CA ALA A 68 -8.57 15.57 8.69
C ALA A 68 -8.81 14.32 9.55
N MET A 69 -7.76 13.55 9.86
CA MET A 69 -7.87 12.42 10.80
C MET A 69 -8.26 12.88 12.21
N GLN A 70 -7.68 13.96 12.72
CA GLN A 70 -8.07 14.53 14.01
C GLN A 70 -9.53 15.01 14.02
N GLU A 71 -9.98 15.68 12.96
CA GLU A 71 -11.40 16.08 12.81
C GLU A 71 -12.35 14.87 12.81
N LEU A 72 -11.89 13.72 12.30
CA LEU A 72 -12.61 12.46 12.32
C LEU A 72 -12.48 11.69 13.65
N GLY A 73 -11.77 12.23 14.63
CA GLY A 73 -11.63 11.65 15.97
C GLY A 73 -10.46 10.66 16.11
N PHE A 74 -9.52 10.62 15.16
CA PHE A 74 -8.30 9.82 15.33
C PHE A 74 -7.26 10.53 16.20
N THR A 75 -6.53 9.75 16.99
CA THR A 75 -5.37 10.21 17.74
C THR A 75 -4.10 9.49 17.29
N PRO A 76 -2.95 10.18 17.20
CA PRO A 76 -1.69 9.55 16.84
C PRO A 76 -1.12 8.72 18.00
N GLU A 77 -0.46 7.62 17.67
CA GLU A 77 0.45 6.90 18.57
C GLU A 77 1.88 7.36 18.30
N THR A 78 2.54 7.93 19.31
CA THR A 78 3.94 8.35 19.23
C THR A 78 4.84 7.22 19.71
N SER A 79 5.73 6.73 18.85
CA SER A 79 6.75 5.75 19.23
C SER A 79 7.87 6.40 20.06
N GLY A 80 8.68 5.58 20.75
CA GLY A 80 9.73 6.08 21.65
C GLY A 80 10.81 6.94 20.99
N ASP A 81 10.95 6.86 19.67
CA ASP A 81 11.82 7.68 18.81
C ASP A 81 11.12 8.96 18.28
N GLY A 82 9.91 9.27 18.76
CA GLY A 82 9.19 10.49 18.44
C GLY A 82 8.49 10.47 17.07
N ILE A 83 8.20 9.29 16.51
CA ILE A 83 7.54 9.15 15.21
C ILE A 83 6.04 8.88 15.38
N GLN A 84 5.21 9.51 14.53
CA GLN A 84 3.75 9.34 14.47
C GLN A 84 3.31 8.79 13.12
N HIS A 85 3.54 7.50 12.90
CA HIS A 85 2.99 6.82 11.71
C HIS A 85 1.61 6.24 11.96
N ARG A 86 1.28 5.81 13.18
CA ARG A 86 0.04 5.11 13.48
C ARG A 86 -1.01 6.02 14.08
N TRP A 87 -2.25 5.91 13.58
CA TRP A 87 -3.39 6.66 14.06
C TRP A 87 -4.55 5.71 14.39
N ARG A 88 -5.21 5.93 15.54
CA ARG A 88 -6.33 5.10 15.99
C ARG A 88 -7.60 5.89 16.28
N ARG A 89 -8.74 5.24 16.04
CA ARG A 89 -10.08 5.64 16.49
C ARG A 89 -10.87 4.37 16.75
N ASP A 90 -11.27 4.11 17.99
CA ASP A 90 -11.92 2.86 18.38
C ASP A 90 -11.13 1.61 17.92
N LEU A 91 -11.70 0.78 17.04
CA LEU A 91 -11.03 -0.39 16.47
C LEU A 91 -10.30 -0.08 15.15
N ALA A 92 -10.52 1.10 14.56
CA ALA A 92 -9.86 1.51 13.33
C ALA A 92 -8.40 1.86 13.60
N GLN A 93 -7.53 1.39 12.71
CA GLN A 93 -6.12 1.75 12.69
C GLN A 93 -5.73 2.11 11.26
N ILE A 94 -5.13 3.29 11.10
CA ILE A 94 -4.59 3.76 9.83
C ILE A 94 -3.14 4.19 10.06
N ASP A 95 -2.21 3.55 9.37
CA ASP A 95 -0.80 3.95 9.35
C ASP A 95 -0.61 4.95 8.18
N VAL A 96 -0.04 6.13 8.45
CA VAL A 96 0.15 7.24 7.50
C VAL A 96 1.62 7.43 7.24
N LEU A 97 2.07 7.15 6.02
CA LEU A 97 3.47 7.16 5.61
C LEU A 97 3.77 8.30 4.62
N ILE A 98 5.05 8.58 4.39
CA ILE A 98 5.52 9.50 3.34
C ILE A 98 6.40 8.76 2.31
N PRO A 99 6.63 9.34 1.12
CA PRO A 99 7.39 8.68 0.08
C PRO A 99 8.87 8.50 0.43
N GLU A 100 9.49 7.45 -0.11
CA GLU A 100 10.94 7.27 0.02
C GLU A 100 11.70 8.39 -0.71
N GLY A 101 12.87 8.81 -0.22
CA GLY A 101 13.76 9.72 -0.97
C GLY A 101 13.22 11.15 -1.13
N VAL A 102 12.52 11.67 -0.13
CA VAL A 102 12.03 13.07 -0.09
C VAL A 102 13.05 14.07 0.45
N GLY A 103 14.19 13.61 0.96
CA GLY A 103 15.23 14.43 1.60
C GLY A 103 14.91 14.74 3.06
N GLU A 104 15.94 14.97 3.87
CA GLU A 104 15.84 15.12 5.34
C GLU A 104 14.88 16.22 5.76
N ARG A 105 14.94 17.38 5.10
CA ARG A 105 14.06 18.52 5.41
C ARG A 105 12.58 18.20 5.21
N ALA A 106 12.24 17.45 4.15
CA ALA A 106 10.85 17.08 3.89
C ALA A 106 10.40 15.93 4.81
N ALA A 107 11.30 14.97 5.09
CA ALA A 107 11.04 13.87 6.02
C ALA A 107 10.83 14.34 7.47
N ALA A 108 11.48 15.43 7.89
CA ALA A 108 11.35 16.01 9.22
C ALA A 108 10.09 16.89 9.40
N ARG A 109 9.26 17.05 8.36
CA ARG A 109 8.01 17.82 8.51
C ARG A 109 7.04 17.08 9.41
N VAL A 110 6.33 17.85 10.24
CA VAL A 110 5.38 17.32 11.22
C VAL A 110 3.97 17.27 10.65
N GLY A 111 3.20 16.26 11.08
CA GLY A 111 1.75 16.23 10.90
C GLY A 111 1.02 17.07 11.95
N ALA A 112 -0.31 17.05 11.93
CA ALA A 112 -1.17 17.72 12.90
C ALA A 112 -1.02 17.16 14.33
N GLY A 113 -0.48 15.95 14.47
CA GLY A 113 -0.10 15.35 15.76
C GLY A 113 1.18 15.92 16.38
N GLY A 114 1.89 16.81 15.68
CA GLY A 114 3.08 17.50 16.17
C GLY A 114 4.41 16.77 15.96
N ALA A 115 4.41 15.60 15.32
CA ALA A 115 5.62 14.83 15.04
C ALA A 115 5.71 14.38 13.56
N PRO A 116 6.92 14.03 13.06
CA PRO A 116 7.08 13.47 11.72
C PRO A 116 6.57 12.02 11.64
N THR A 117 6.46 11.51 10.41
CA THR A 117 6.15 10.09 10.13
C THR A 117 7.33 9.39 9.42
N ILE A 118 7.24 8.08 9.23
CA ILE A 118 8.25 7.29 8.51
C ILE A 118 8.03 7.30 6.99
N SER A 119 9.14 7.13 6.26
CA SER A 119 9.12 6.93 4.81
C SER A 119 8.94 5.46 4.44
N ALA A 120 8.26 5.19 3.32
CA ALA A 120 8.01 3.84 2.82
C ALA A 120 8.53 3.63 1.37
N PRO A 121 9.34 2.60 1.10
CA PRO A 121 9.83 2.29 -0.25
C PRO A 121 8.73 1.99 -1.26
N GLY A 122 8.93 2.37 -2.53
CA GLY A 122 8.03 2.09 -3.64
C GLY A 122 6.76 2.93 -3.69
N THR A 123 6.50 3.73 -2.66
CA THR A 123 5.27 4.51 -2.55
C THR A 123 5.22 5.70 -3.50
N THR A 124 6.38 6.19 -3.96
CA THR A 124 6.43 7.15 -5.08
C THR A 124 5.74 6.60 -6.34
N GLN A 125 5.96 5.32 -6.63
CA GLN A 125 5.38 4.64 -7.80
C GLN A 125 3.91 4.28 -7.56
N ALA A 126 3.52 4.04 -6.30
CA ALA A 126 2.12 3.86 -5.92
C ALA A 126 1.31 5.16 -6.14
N LEU A 127 1.80 6.30 -5.64
CA LEU A 127 1.15 7.60 -5.81
C LEU A 127 0.95 7.97 -7.29
N ARG A 128 1.99 7.79 -8.12
CA ARG A 128 1.92 8.07 -9.57
C ARG A 128 0.93 7.21 -10.33
N ARG A 129 0.59 6.03 -9.81
CA ARG A 129 -0.36 5.09 -10.43
C ARG A 129 -1.66 5.00 -9.64
N SER A 130 -1.94 5.99 -8.80
CA SER A 130 -3.14 6.05 -7.97
C SER A 130 -4.37 6.38 -8.82
N GLU A 131 -5.45 5.67 -8.57
CA GLU A 131 -6.73 5.76 -9.25
C GLU A 131 -7.83 5.89 -8.18
N SER A 132 -8.92 6.59 -8.49
CA SER A 132 -10.12 6.58 -7.64
C SER A 132 -10.99 5.36 -7.94
N LEU A 133 -11.48 4.72 -6.87
CA LEU A 133 -12.34 3.55 -6.98
C LEU A 133 -13.51 3.67 -6.00
N ALA A 134 -14.72 3.44 -6.51
CA ALA A 134 -15.91 3.27 -5.68
C ALA A 134 -15.91 1.90 -5.01
N VAL A 135 -16.09 1.85 -3.69
CA VAL A 135 -16.09 0.64 -2.88
C VAL A 135 -17.34 0.59 -2.01
N LYS A 136 -17.87 -0.63 -1.79
CA LYS A 136 -19.01 -0.88 -0.91
C LYS A 136 -18.55 -1.60 0.36
N VAL A 137 -18.85 -1.02 1.52
CA VAL A 137 -18.49 -1.52 2.86
C VAL A 137 -19.77 -1.61 3.68
N GLY A 138 -20.28 -2.84 3.85
CA GLY A 138 -21.63 -3.04 4.40
C GLY A 138 -22.66 -2.36 3.49
N ASP A 139 -23.47 -1.46 4.06
CA ASP A 139 -24.49 -0.71 3.34
C ASP A 139 -24.00 0.64 2.78
N ARG A 140 -22.75 1.04 3.08
CA ARG A 140 -22.19 2.30 2.60
C ARG A 140 -21.37 2.09 1.33
N THR A 141 -21.60 2.95 0.34
CA THR A 141 -20.71 3.12 -0.81
C THR A 141 -19.93 4.42 -0.64
N GLY A 142 -18.63 4.38 -0.88
CA GLY A 142 -17.77 5.56 -0.90
C GLY A 142 -16.62 5.36 -1.86
N THR A 143 -15.65 6.27 -1.86
CA THR A 143 -14.50 6.22 -2.77
C THR A 143 -13.21 6.12 -1.97
N VAL A 144 -12.23 5.41 -2.53
CA VAL A 144 -10.85 5.40 -2.03
C VAL A 144 -9.87 5.65 -3.18
N LEU A 145 -8.65 6.06 -2.84
CA LEU A 145 -7.53 6.13 -3.77
C LEU A 145 -6.67 4.88 -3.62
N ARG A 146 -6.37 4.20 -4.72
CA ARG A 146 -5.53 2.99 -4.71
C ARG A 146 -4.65 2.92 -5.95
N PRO A 147 -3.40 2.45 -5.87
CA PRO A 147 -2.56 2.26 -7.04
C PRO A 147 -3.10 1.14 -7.94
N SER A 148 -2.79 1.21 -9.23
CA SER A 148 -3.00 0.11 -10.17
C SER A 148 -2.42 -1.21 -9.66
N LEU A 149 -2.91 -2.33 -10.19
CA LEU A 149 -2.44 -3.66 -9.77
C LEU A 149 -0.92 -3.83 -9.94
N VAL A 150 -0.36 -3.30 -11.03
CA VAL A 150 1.10 -3.26 -11.25
C VAL A 150 1.80 -2.35 -10.24
N GLY A 151 1.20 -1.20 -9.90
CA GLY A 151 1.68 -0.33 -8.83
C GLY A 151 1.72 -1.02 -7.46
N ALA A 152 0.72 -1.84 -7.14
CA ALA A 152 0.66 -2.64 -5.92
C ALA A 152 1.80 -3.68 -5.86
N LEU A 153 2.05 -4.39 -6.97
CA LEU A 153 3.17 -5.34 -7.09
C LEU A 153 4.52 -4.65 -6.87
N ILE A 154 4.74 -3.49 -7.50
CA ILE A 154 5.97 -2.70 -7.32
C ILE A 154 6.13 -2.26 -5.86
N GLY A 155 5.04 -1.82 -5.22
CA GLY A 155 5.04 -1.43 -3.80
C GLY A 155 5.45 -2.58 -2.89
N LYS A 156 4.87 -3.78 -3.07
CA LYS A 156 5.25 -4.98 -2.31
C LYS A 156 6.70 -5.39 -2.56
N ALA A 157 7.15 -5.33 -3.81
CA ALA A 157 8.52 -5.62 -4.19
C ALA A 157 9.52 -4.66 -3.54
N ALA A 158 9.23 -3.36 -3.52
CA ALA A 158 10.08 -2.36 -2.89
C ALA A 158 10.15 -2.56 -1.37
N ALA A 159 9.01 -2.74 -0.70
CA ALA A 159 8.97 -2.99 0.75
C ALA A 159 9.83 -4.20 1.15
N ARG A 160 9.68 -5.31 0.41
CA ARG A 160 10.43 -6.55 0.67
C ARG A 160 11.93 -6.45 0.40
N THR A 161 12.35 -5.67 -0.60
CA THR A 161 13.74 -5.69 -1.10
C THR A 161 14.58 -4.52 -0.62
N GLU A 162 13.96 -3.44 -0.14
CA GLU A 162 14.66 -2.21 0.29
C GLU A 162 14.64 -2.02 1.82
N ILE A 163 13.87 -2.80 2.57
CA ILE A 163 13.86 -2.80 4.04
C ILE A 163 14.66 -4.01 4.55
N ALA A 164 15.90 -3.77 4.97
CA ALA A 164 16.87 -4.83 5.30
C ALA A 164 16.48 -5.71 6.51
N ALA A 165 15.79 -5.14 7.51
CA ALA A 165 15.40 -5.81 8.75
C ALA A 165 13.88 -5.89 8.90
N ASP A 166 13.17 -6.07 7.80
CA ASP A 166 11.72 -6.17 7.82
C ASP A 166 11.29 -7.46 8.52
N ARG A 167 10.49 -7.37 9.58
CA ARG A 167 9.94 -8.55 10.27
C ARG A 167 8.77 -9.17 9.51
N ALA A 168 8.25 -8.50 8.50
CA ALA A 168 7.13 -8.92 7.67
C ALA A 168 7.56 -9.52 6.31
N VAL A 169 8.84 -9.88 6.15
CA VAL A 169 9.45 -10.50 4.94
C VAL A 169 8.50 -11.46 4.22
N SER A 170 8.00 -12.48 4.91
CA SER A 170 7.17 -13.53 4.28
C SER A 170 5.77 -13.03 3.94
N ARG A 171 5.22 -12.07 4.70
CA ARG A 171 3.91 -11.47 4.38
C ARG A 171 3.95 -10.70 3.07
N HIS A 172 5.05 -10.00 2.78
CA HIS A 172 5.21 -9.31 1.49
C HIS A 172 5.28 -10.30 0.33
N CYS A 173 5.97 -11.43 0.49
CA CYS A 173 6.04 -12.47 -0.55
C CYS A 173 4.66 -13.11 -0.79
N VAL A 174 3.94 -13.48 0.27
CA VAL A 174 2.58 -14.04 0.19
C VAL A 174 1.62 -13.07 -0.49
N ASP A 175 1.60 -11.81 -0.06
CA ASP A 175 0.77 -10.75 -0.66
C ASP A 175 1.12 -10.53 -2.14
N PHE A 176 2.41 -10.60 -2.50
CA PHE A 176 2.88 -10.44 -3.87
C PHE A 176 2.44 -11.58 -4.79
N VAL A 177 2.52 -12.83 -4.32
CA VAL A 177 2.03 -13.99 -5.07
C VAL A 177 0.52 -13.87 -5.29
N ALA A 178 -0.24 -13.50 -4.25
CA ALA A 178 -1.68 -13.25 -4.38
C ALA A 178 -2.01 -12.21 -5.46
N LEU A 179 -1.27 -11.09 -5.52
CA LEU A 179 -1.42 -10.09 -6.58
C LEU A 179 -0.99 -10.62 -7.96
N ALA A 180 0.04 -11.46 -8.02
CA ALA A 180 0.52 -12.05 -9.26
C ALA A 180 -0.53 -12.96 -9.93
N HIS A 181 -1.36 -13.64 -9.14
CA HIS A 181 -2.51 -14.41 -9.65
C HIS A 181 -3.54 -13.54 -10.36
N LEU A 182 -3.74 -12.31 -9.90
CA LEU A 182 -4.77 -11.40 -10.43
C LEU A 182 -4.33 -10.67 -11.71
N VAL A 183 -3.02 -10.58 -11.95
CA VAL A 183 -2.46 -9.86 -13.08
C VAL A 183 -2.81 -10.53 -14.41
N SER A 184 -3.23 -9.70 -15.36
CA SER A 184 -3.34 -10.03 -16.78
C SER A 184 -2.20 -9.42 -17.59
N ALA A 185 -2.01 -9.91 -18.82
CA ALA A 185 -1.07 -9.30 -19.77
C ALA A 185 -1.44 -7.85 -20.13
N GLN A 186 -2.74 -7.48 -20.04
CA GLN A 186 -3.18 -6.11 -20.31
C GLN A 186 -2.70 -5.14 -19.23
N ASP A 187 -2.71 -5.53 -17.96
CA ASP A 187 -2.27 -4.68 -16.86
C ASP A 187 -0.80 -4.24 -17.05
N PHE A 188 0.05 -5.15 -17.54
CA PHE A 188 1.44 -4.85 -17.85
C PHE A 188 1.63 -4.01 -19.11
N ARG A 189 0.83 -4.24 -20.17
CA ARG A 189 0.91 -3.42 -21.40
C ARG A 189 0.52 -1.95 -21.16
N LEU A 190 -0.40 -1.71 -20.23
CA LEU A 190 -0.83 -0.36 -19.86
C LEU A 190 0.11 0.30 -18.84
N ALA A 191 0.98 -0.47 -18.19
CA ALA A 191 1.89 0.04 -17.18
C ALA A 191 3.16 0.58 -17.84
N ASP A 192 3.43 1.87 -17.65
CA ASP A 192 4.73 2.45 -17.95
C ASP A 192 5.74 2.04 -16.85
N LEU A 193 6.55 1.01 -17.12
CA LEU A 193 7.53 0.48 -16.19
C LEU A 193 8.88 1.19 -16.34
N THR A 194 9.42 1.70 -15.23
CA THR A 194 10.80 2.19 -15.20
C THR A 194 11.80 1.04 -15.10
N LYS A 195 13.09 1.31 -15.34
CA LYS A 195 14.17 0.32 -15.11
C LYS A 195 14.21 -0.16 -13.66
N ARG A 196 13.94 0.75 -12.70
CA ARG A 196 13.90 0.42 -11.27
C ARG A 196 12.72 -0.47 -10.92
N ASP A 197 11.56 -0.24 -11.54
CA ASP A 197 10.37 -1.08 -11.33
C ASP A 197 10.63 -2.51 -11.79
N ARG A 198 11.19 -2.70 -12.98
CA ARG A 198 11.58 -4.03 -13.48
C ARG A 198 12.58 -4.73 -12.55
N SER A 199 13.60 -4.00 -12.08
CA SER A 199 14.58 -4.54 -11.15
C SER A 199 13.95 -5.00 -9.83
N ARG A 200 13.02 -4.21 -9.27
CA ARG A 200 12.26 -4.56 -8.06
C ARG A 200 11.43 -5.83 -8.29
N LEU A 201 10.71 -5.93 -9.40
CA LEU A 201 9.89 -7.09 -9.72
C LEU A 201 10.73 -8.37 -9.87
N HIS A 202 11.84 -8.35 -10.60
CA HIS A 202 12.73 -9.51 -10.73
C HIS A 202 13.32 -9.95 -9.38
N ARG A 203 13.78 -9.00 -8.55
CA ARG A 203 14.28 -9.31 -7.21
C ARG A 203 13.20 -9.93 -6.33
N MET A 204 11.98 -9.40 -6.41
CA MET A 204 10.84 -9.91 -5.64
C MET A 204 10.45 -11.33 -6.05
N ILE A 205 10.43 -11.64 -7.36
CA ILE A 205 10.19 -12.99 -7.87
C ILE A 205 11.25 -13.95 -7.32
N ALA A 206 12.53 -13.57 -7.36
CA ALA A 206 13.62 -14.38 -6.81
C ALA A 206 13.50 -14.57 -5.28
N CYS A 207 13.01 -13.58 -4.54
CA CYS A 207 12.70 -13.70 -3.11
C CYS A 207 11.54 -14.67 -2.87
N CYS A 208 10.44 -14.57 -3.62
CA CYS A 208 9.27 -15.44 -3.47
C CYS A 208 9.61 -16.91 -3.75
N ARG A 209 10.44 -17.18 -4.76
CA ARG A 209 10.93 -18.55 -5.06
C ARG A 209 11.76 -19.19 -3.94
N LYS A 210 12.24 -18.39 -2.98
CA LYS A 210 13.01 -18.86 -1.81
C LYS A 210 12.20 -18.83 -0.51
N ASP A 211 10.99 -18.30 -0.55
CA ASP A 211 10.13 -18.13 0.62
C ASP A 211 9.10 -19.26 0.67
N SER A 212 9.19 -20.13 1.69
CA SER A 212 8.31 -21.28 1.83
C SER A 212 6.85 -20.90 2.05
N SER A 213 6.57 -19.75 2.67
CA SER A 213 5.18 -19.28 2.87
C SER A 213 4.59 -18.80 1.56
N ALA A 214 5.39 -18.15 0.71
CA ALA A 214 4.97 -17.73 -0.62
C ALA A 214 4.71 -18.92 -1.54
N LEU A 215 5.56 -19.94 -1.51
CA LEU A 215 5.38 -21.17 -2.30
C LEU A 215 4.24 -22.07 -1.79
N ALA A 216 3.77 -21.86 -0.57
CA ALA A 216 2.60 -22.56 -0.04
C ALA A 216 1.26 -21.98 -0.53
N VAL A 217 1.29 -20.83 -1.24
CA VAL A 217 0.09 -20.32 -1.93
C VAL A 217 -0.16 -21.18 -3.17
N ASP A 218 -1.42 -21.57 -3.38
CA ASP A 218 -1.82 -22.41 -4.52
C ASP A 218 -1.34 -21.81 -5.85
N ASP A 219 -0.78 -22.65 -6.73
CA ASP A 219 -0.25 -22.27 -8.04
C ASP A 219 0.79 -21.13 -8.03
N ALA A 220 1.48 -20.91 -6.90
CA ALA A 220 2.47 -19.83 -6.76
C ALA A 220 3.54 -19.83 -7.85
N THR A 221 4.09 -21.01 -8.18
CA THR A 221 5.14 -21.14 -9.20
C THR A 221 4.65 -20.69 -10.57
N GLU A 222 3.44 -21.12 -10.97
CA GLU A 222 2.86 -20.72 -12.26
C GLU A 222 2.61 -19.21 -12.32
N ALA A 223 2.06 -18.64 -11.25
CA ALA A 223 1.80 -17.21 -11.16
C ALA A 223 3.09 -16.38 -11.27
N LEU A 224 4.16 -16.81 -10.59
CA LEU A 224 5.46 -16.18 -10.65
C LEU A 224 6.11 -16.29 -12.05
N ASP A 225 6.02 -17.46 -12.69
CA ASP A 225 6.56 -17.67 -14.04
C ASP A 225 5.82 -16.83 -15.09
N ARG A 226 4.49 -16.73 -14.99
CA ARG A 226 3.67 -15.87 -15.84
C ARG A 226 4.03 -14.39 -15.64
N LEU A 227 4.20 -13.97 -14.38
CA LEU A 227 4.60 -12.62 -14.05
C LEU A 227 6.00 -12.29 -14.59
N GLU A 228 6.96 -13.19 -14.42
CA GLU A 228 8.32 -13.01 -14.94
C GLU A 228 8.33 -12.79 -16.46
N ARG A 229 7.58 -13.61 -17.21
CA ARG A 229 7.40 -13.41 -18.66
C ARG A 229 6.80 -12.05 -18.98
N ALA A 230 5.77 -11.62 -18.26
CA ALA A 230 5.13 -10.31 -18.48
C ALA A 230 6.08 -9.14 -18.21
N VAL A 231 6.94 -9.24 -17.18
CA VAL A 231 7.96 -8.23 -16.87
C VAL A 231 9.02 -8.16 -17.97
N THR A 232 9.47 -9.30 -18.49
CA THR A 232 10.50 -9.36 -19.54
C THR A 232 9.99 -8.88 -20.90
N LEU A 233 8.76 -9.20 -21.29
CA LEU A 233 8.20 -8.84 -22.60
C LEU A 233 7.87 -7.34 -22.75
N ASN A 234 7.72 -6.61 -21.65
CA ASN A 234 7.52 -5.15 -21.65
C ASN A 234 8.84 -4.41 -21.36
N GLY A 235 9.98 -5.03 -21.71
CA GLY A 235 11.35 -4.55 -21.51
C GLY A 235 11.99 -4.01 -22.78
#